data_AF-A0A094I870-F1
#
_entry.id   AF-A0A094I870-F1
#
_cell.length_a   1.000
_cell.length_b   1.000
_cell.length_c   1.000
_cell.angle_alpha   90.00
_cell.angle_beta   90.00
_cell.angle_gamma   90.00
#
_symmetry.space_group_name_H-M   'P 1'
#
loop_
_entity.id
_entity.type
_entity.pdbx_description
1 polymer ?
#
loop_
_entity_poly.entity_id
_entity_poly.type
_entity_poly.pdbx_seq_one_letter_code
_entity_poly.pdbx_strand_id
1 'polypeptide(L)'
;MDQLPPLGRSIWEVIPKTIEIYASLLNAKSKDVILATSYEDVEGNRVLNGIPSGLVYRNLGYYFAEKHGFETIIPDYRLVRHSGKYPSSADDIALVLAYTKMRFGDERPLFLLGNSAGGVNILSWLLDDTFWESCVKSKVTGLISLSALMDFDGVSAPLPDVLTQYFGKEYVSRSPLAQLRYLAQSGTLEGDLPALLLL
;
A
#
# COMPACT_ATOMS: atom_id res chain seq x y z
N MET A 1 29.47 17.27 10.18
CA MET A 1 28.99 15.93 9.78
C MET A 1 27.84 15.63 10.72
N ASP A 2 26.64 16.02 10.29
CA ASP A 2 25.43 15.89 11.10
C ASP A 2 25.15 14.39 11.29
N GLN A 3 25.00 13.97 12.54
CA GLN A 3 24.62 12.60 12.85
C GLN A 3 23.21 12.37 12.30
N LEU A 4 23.11 11.53 11.26
CA LEU A 4 21.84 10.95 10.87
C LEU A 4 21.20 10.31 12.12
N PRO A 5 19.90 10.51 12.36
CA PRO A 5 19.23 9.88 13.48
C PRO A 5 19.39 8.36 13.42
N PRO A 6 19.49 7.67 14.57
CA PRO A 6 19.70 6.23 14.60
C PRO A 6 18.59 5.53 13.83
N LEU A 7 18.96 4.81 12.78
CA LEU A 7 18.05 4.01 11.97
C LEU A 7 17.37 2.94 12.84
N GLY A 8 16.04 3.00 12.90
CA GLY A 8 15.12 1.91 13.24
C GLY A 8 15.14 1.40 14.68
N ARG A 9 13.98 1.43 15.35
CA ARG A 9 13.73 0.61 16.54
C ARG A 9 13.77 -0.87 16.16
N SER A 10 14.24 -1.74 17.05
CA SER A 10 14.25 -3.18 16.75
C SER A 10 12.82 -3.67 16.48
N ILE A 11 12.65 -4.69 15.64
CA ILE A 11 11.32 -5.24 15.33
C ILE A 11 10.53 -5.64 16.59
N TRP A 12 11.24 -6.03 17.65
CA TRP A 12 10.71 -6.37 18.97
C TRP A 12 10.23 -5.17 19.78
N GLU A 13 10.67 -3.95 19.46
CA GLU A 13 10.19 -2.70 20.08
C GLU A 13 9.01 -2.09 19.32
N VAL A 14 8.87 -2.44 18.03
CA VAL A 14 7.79 -1.97 17.16
C VAL A 14 6.57 -2.87 17.33
N ILE A 15 6.72 -4.19 17.22
CA ILE A 15 5.61 -5.15 17.26
C ILE A 15 4.72 -4.98 18.49
N PRO A 16 5.23 -4.89 19.74
CA PRO A 16 4.37 -4.75 20.91
C PRO A 16 3.57 -3.45 20.92
N LYS A 17 4.18 -2.33 20.49
CA LYS A 17 3.51 -1.03 20.44
C LYS A 17 2.48 -0.97 19.30
N THR A 18 2.80 -1.54 18.15
CA THR A 18 1.85 -1.71 17.05
C THR A 18 0.68 -2.59 17.53
N ILE A 19 0.96 -3.71 18.18
CA ILE A 19 -0.09 -4.56 18.77
C ILE A 19 -0.89 -3.78 19.81
N GLU A 20 -0.30 -2.97 20.71
CA GLU A 20 -1.04 -2.18 21.69
C GLU A 20 -1.98 -1.15 21.01
N ILE A 21 -1.50 -0.43 20.01
CA ILE A 21 -2.28 0.57 19.27
C ILE A 21 -3.46 -0.10 18.55
N TYR A 22 -3.21 -1.26 17.96
CA TYR A 22 -4.20 -1.96 17.14
C TYR A 22 -4.91 -3.10 17.87
N ALA A 23 -4.61 -3.38 19.15
CA ALA A 23 -5.16 -4.54 19.87
C ALA A 23 -6.67 -4.44 20.01
N SER A 24 -7.21 -3.24 20.20
CA SER A 24 -8.66 -3.03 20.23
C SER A 24 -9.28 -3.22 18.84
N LEU A 25 -8.61 -2.78 17.77
CA LEU A 25 -9.04 -2.97 16.37
C LEU A 25 -8.97 -4.44 15.94
N LEU A 26 -7.93 -5.16 16.34
CA LEU A 26 -7.76 -6.58 16.08
C LEU A 26 -8.75 -7.38 16.94
N ASN A 27 -8.88 -7.12 18.23
CA ASN A 27 -9.77 -7.92 19.06
C ASN A 27 -11.26 -7.55 18.95
N ALA A 28 -11.60 -6.44 18.30
CA ALA A 28 -12.98 -6.10 17.99
C ALA A 28 -13.48 -6.95 16.82
N LYS A 29 -14.56 -7.72 17.04
CA LYS A 29 -15.35 -8.25 15.93
C LYS A 29 -16.11 -7.09 15.29
N SER A 30 -15.52 -6.47 14.28
CA SER A 30 -16.12 -5.35 13.56
C SER A 30 -16.54 -5.78 12.15
N LYS A 31 -17.56 -5.14 11.56
CA LYS A 31 -17.99 -5.35 10.16
C LYS A 31 -17.27 -4.41 9.19
N ASP A 32 -16.16 -3.81 9.61
CA ASP A 32 -15.37 -2.86 8.84
C ASP A 32 -14.72 -3.54 7.63
N VAL A 33 -14.30 -2.75 6.64
CA VAL A 33 -13.70 -3.26 5.40
C VAL A 33 -12.20 -3.02 5.43
N ILE A 34 -11.42 -4.09 5.27
CA ILE A 34 -9.98 -4.00 5.02
C ILE A 34 -9.73 -4.36 3.56
N LEU A 35 -9.23 -3.41 2.79
CA LEU A 35 -8.63 -3.71 1.50
C LEU A 35 -7.17 -4.12 1.72
N ALA A 36 -6.93 -5.42 1.76
CA ALA A 36 -5.59 -5.95 1.81
C ALA A 36 -5.03 -6.07 0.39
N THR A 37 -4.34 -5.02 -0.05
CA THR A 37 -3.54 -5.10 -1.28
C THR A 37 -2.17 -5.68 -0.96
N SER A 38 -1.61 -6.35 -1.94
CA SER A 38 -0.22 -6.76 -2.02
C SER A 38 -0.02 -7.02 -3.51
N TYR A 39 1.17 -6.83 -4.08
CA TYR A 39 2.10 -7.85 -4.53
C TYR A 39 3.21 -7.13 -5.32
N GLU A 40 4.18 -7.85 -5.87
CA GLU A 40 5.34 -7.34 -6.62
C GLU A 40 4.99 -6.94 -8.08
N ASP A 41 5.58 -5.85 -8.62
CA ASP A 41 5.21 -5.29 -9.94
C ASP A 41 5.52 -6.18 -11.16
N VAL A 42 6.39 -7.19 -10.96
CA VAL A 42 6.88 -8.10 -12.02
C VAL A 42 6.20 -9.47 -11.93
N GLU A 43 6.01 -9.98 -10.73
CA GLU A 43 5.33 -11.23 -10.42
C GLU A 43 4.26 -11.01 -9.34
N GLY A 44 3.01 -10.88 -9.76
CA GLY A 44 1.87 -10.78 -8.84
C GLY A 44 0.75 -11.74 -9.22
N ASN A 45 0.10 -12.31 -8.22
CA ASN A 45 -1.19 -13.00 -8.36
C ASN A 45 -1.79 -13.15 -6.96
N ARG A 46 -3.07 -12.80 -6.79
CA ARG A 46 -3.85 -13.05 -5.56
C ARG A 46 -3.83 -14.51 -5.10
N VAL A 47 -3.45 -15.44 -5.98
CA VAL A 47 -3.13 -16.83 -5.66
C VAL A 47 -1.76 -17.20 -6.25
N LEU A 48 -0.76 -17.38 -5.39
CA LEU A 48 0.55 -17.86 -5.79
C LEU A 48 0.56 -19.39 -5.93
N ASN A 49 0.35 -19.88 -7.15
CA ASN A 49 0.28 -21.33 -7.47
C ASN A 49 1.58 -22.10 -7.15
N GLY A 50 2.72 -21.40 -7.03
CA GLY A 50 4.01 -21.99 -6.61
C GLY A 50 4.10 -22.29 -5.12
N ILE A 51 3.12 -21.86 -4.31
CA ILE A 51 3.05 -22.11 -2.88
C ILE A 51 1.94 -23.13 -2.60
N PRO A 52 2.19 -24.15 -1.75
CA PRO A 52 1.19 -25.17 -1.45
C PRO A 52 -0.19 -24.59 -1.14
N SER A 53 -1.20 -25.11 -1.83
CA SER A 53 -2.62 -24.71 -1.69
C SER A 53 -2.93 -23.25 -2.01
N GLY A 54 -2.01 -22.50 -2.64
CA GLY A 54 -2.20 -21.08 -2.96
C GLY A 54 -2.45 -20.22 -1.71
N LEU A 55 -1.83 -20.59 -0.60
CA LEU A 55 -2.14 -20.04 0.73
C LEU A 55 -1.75 -18.58 0.91
N VAL A 56 -0.76 -18.10 0.15
CA VAL A 56 -0.27 -16.73 0.33
C VAL A 56 -1.41 -15.77 0.03
N TYR A 57 -1.63 -14.87 0.98
CA TYR A 57 -2.69 -13.87 1.06
C TYR A 57 -4.11 -14.41 1.26
N ARG A 58 -4.43 -15.64 0.81
CA ARG A 58 -5.63 -16.34 1.32
C ARG A 58 -5.59 -16.49 2.84
N ASN A 59 -4.40 -16.71 3.40
CA ASN A 59 -4.19 -16.72 4.85
C ASN A 59 -4.51 -15.36 5.50
N LEU A 60 -4.20 -14.24 4.85
CA LEU A 60 -4.56 -12.90 5.33
C LEU A 60 -6.07 -12.68 5.27
N GLY A 61 -6.69 -13.04 4.15
CA GLY A 61 -8.15 -12.99 3.99
C GLY A 61 -8.86 -13.77 5.08
N TYR A 62 -8.44 -15.01 5.32
CA TYR A 62 -8.96 -15.83 6.42
C TYR A 62 -8.69 -15.21 7.79
N TYR A 63 -7.47 -14.74 8.05
CA TYR A 63 -7.11 -14.15 9.34
C TYR A 63 -7.99 -12.93 9.66
N PHE A 64 -8.07 -11.96 8.76
CA PHE A 64 -8.85 -10.75 8.98
C PHE A 64 -10.36 -11.03 9.02
N ALA A 65 -10.88 -11.89 8.14
CA ALA A 65 -12.31 -12.23 8.15
C ALA A 65 -12.72 -13.09 9.36
N GLU A 66 -12.04 -14.22 9.58
CA GLU A 66 -12.48 -15.22 10.57
C GLU A 66 -12.00 -14.92 11.99
N LYS A 67 -10.83 -14.28 12.15
CA LYS A 67 -10.30 -13.96 13.49
C LYS A 67 -10.72 -12.58 13.98
N HIS A 68 -10.94 -11.65 13.06
CA HIS A 68 -11.15 -10.25 13.38
C HIS A 68 -12.47 -9.66 12.83
N GLY A 69 -13.19 -10.40 11.97
CA GLY A 69 -14.51 -10.00 11.47
C GLY A 69 -14.51 -9.05 10.27
N PHE A 70 -13.33 -8.67 9.77
CA PHE A 70 -13.21 -7.71 8.67
C PHE A 70 -13.63 -8.30 7.33
N GLU A 71 -14.40 -7.52 6.57
CA GLU A 71 -14.59 -7.81 5.14
C GLU A 71 -13.26 -7.56 4.43
N THR A 72 -12.65 -8.62 3.89
CA THR A 72 -11.31 -8.54 3.31
C THR A 72 -11.33 -8.68 1.79
N ILE A 73 -10.84 -7.66 1.09
CA ILE A 73 -10.71 -7.69 -0.37
C ILE A 73 -9.23 -7.85 -0.73
N ILE A 74 -8.92 -8.81 -1.60
CA ILE A 74 -7.55 -9.06 -2.11
C ILE A 74 -7.59 -8.93 -3.64
N PRO A 75 -7.34 -7.72 -4.18
CA PRO A 75 -7.40 -7.48 -5.60
C PRO A 75 -6.12 -7.93 -6.32
N ASP A 76 -6.27 -8.23 -7.61
CA ASP A 76 -5.14 -8.22 -8.55
C ASP A 76 -5.00 -6.81 -9.16
N TYR A 77 -3.82 -6.50 -9.69
CA TYR A 77 -3.53 -5.28 -10.45
C TYR A 77 -2.71 -5.63 -11.70
N ARG A 78 -2.60 -4.68 -12.63
CA ARG A 78 -1.88 -4.81 -13.89
C ARG A 78 -0.38 -4.92 -13.64
N LEU A 79 0.23 -5.98 -14.14
CA LEU A 79 1.67 -6.22 -14.08
C LEU A 79 2.38 -5.71 -15.32
N VAL A 80 3.69 -5.47 -15.22
CA VAL A 80 4.54 -5.06 -16.36
C VAL A 80 4.36 -5.96 -17.58
N ARG A 81 4.34 -7.28 -17.36
CA ARG A 81 4.14 -8.29 -18.43
C ARG A 81 2.77 -8.23 -19.11
N HIS A 82 1.80 -7.57 -18.50
CA HIS A 82 0.45 -7.35 -19.00
C HIS A 82 0.21 -5.88 -19.34
N SER A 83 1.24 -5.18 -19.81
CA SER A 83 1.24 -3.75 -20.18
C SER A 83 1.06 -2.76 -19.01
N GLY A 84 1.18 -3.22 -17.77
CA GLY A 84 1.26 -2.35 -16.60
C GLY A 84 2.47 -1.41 -16.69
N LYS A 85 2.23 -0.13 -16.48
CA LYS A 85 3.22 0.94 -16.47
C LYS A 85 2.73 2.00 -15.50
N TYR A 86 3.62 2.68 -14.82
CA TYR A 86 3.24 3.78 -13.95
C TYR A 86 2.37 4.82 -14.68
N PRO A 87 1.21 5.24 -14.12
CA PRO A 87 0.70 4.95 -12.77
C PRO A 87 -0.40 3.87 -12.71
N SER A 88 -0.40 2.86 -13.59
CA SER A 88 -1.49 1.88 -13.75
C SER A 88 -1.90 1.15 -12.46
N SER A 89 -1.00 0.92 -11.51
CA SER A 89 -1.33 0.33 -10.21
C SER A 89 -2.19 1.26 -9.35
N ALA A 90 -1.95 2.58 -9.41
CA ALA A 90 -2.76 3.58 -8.72
C ALA A 90 -4.15 3.71 -9.34
N ASP A 91 -4.26 3.61 -10.68
CA ASP A 91 -5.54 3.48 -11.37
C ASP A 91 -6.31 2.23 -10.89
N ASP A 92 -5.62 1.10 -10.76
CA ASP A 92 -6.24 -0.16 -10.31
C ASP A 92 -6.72 -0.06 -8.86
N ILE A 93 -5.97 0.63 -8.00
CA ILE A 93 -6.42 0.94 -6.64
C ILE A 93 -7.70 1.79 -6.68
N ALA A 94 -7.74 2.85 -7.49
CA ALA A 94 -8.93 3.69 -7.63
C ALA A 94 -10.16 2.89 -8.11
N LEU A 95 -9.97 1.94 -9.05
CA LEU A 95 -11.02 1.03 -9.50
C LEU A 95 -11.52 0.11 -8.37
N VAL A 96 -10.60 -0.43 -7.56
CA VAL A 96 -10.98 -1.28 -6.42
C VAL A 96 -11.70 -0.47 -5.35
N LEU A 97 -11.30 0.77 -5.09
CA LEU A 97 -12.01 1.68 -4.18
C LEU A 97 -13.42 1.98 -4.68
N ALA A 98 -13.59 2.25 -5.97
CA ALA A 98 -14.90 2.45 -6.58
C ALA A 98 -15.79 1.20 -6.47
N TYR A 99 -15.24 0.02 -6.76
CA TYR A 99 -15.92 -1.27 -6.56
C TYR A 99 -16.33 -1.48 -5.10
N THR A 100 -15.41 -1.20 -4.16
CA THR A 100 -15.64 -1.35 -2.72
C THR A 100 -16.80 -0.46 -2.26
N LYS A 101 -16.79 0.82 -2.67
CA LYS A 101 -17.87 1.75 -2.39
C LYS A 101 -19.21 1.29 -2.97
N MET A 102 -19.22 0.83 -4.22
CA MET A 102 -20.43 0.30 -4.87
C MET A 102 -20.98 -0.92 -4.12
N ARG A 103 -20.10 -1.82 -3.66
CA ARG A 103 -20.49 -3.10 -3.06
C ARG A 103 -20.85 -3.01 -1.58
N PHE A 104 -20.23 -2.08 -0.85
CA PHE A 104 -20.25 -2.04 0.61
C PHE A 104 -20.72 -0.72 1.21
N GLY A 105 -20.90 0.33 0.39
CA GLY A 105 -21.16 1.70 0.82
C GLY A 105 -19.90 2.45 1.27
N ASP A 106 -20.07 3.65 1.81
CA ASP A 106 -18.98 4.53 2.28
C ASP A 106 -19.12 4.94 3.76
N GLU A 107 -19.93 4.20 4.52
CA GLU A 107 -20.16 4.39 5.96
C GLU A 107 -19.13 3.66 6.83
N ARG A 108 -18.40 2.70 6.26
CA ARG A 108 -17.44 1.87 7.00
C ARG A 108 -16.02 2.41 6.83
N PRO A 109 -15.20 2.38 7.89
CA PRO A 109 -13.77 2.59 7.78
C PRO A 109 -13.17 1.64 6.73
N LEU A 110 -12.27 2.18 5.91
CA LEU A 110 -11.59 1.46 4.85
C LEU A 110 -10.08 1.60 4.99
N PHE A 111 -9.37 0.48 5.10
CA PHE A 111 -7.92 0.46 5.22
C PHE A 111 -7.27 -0.14 3.98
N LEU A 112 -6.19 0.46 3.50
CA LEU A 112 -5.32 -0.14 2.50
C LEU A 112 -4.11 -0.76 3.18
N LEU A 113 -3.82 -2.01 2.91
CA LEU A 113 -2.56 -2.65 3.28
C LEU A 113 -1.80 -2.97 1.99
N GLY A 114 -0.48 -2.85 1.98
CA GLY A 114 0.39 -3.13 0.83
C GLY A 114 1.73 -3.67 1.31
N ASN A 115 2.24 -4.74 0.70
CA ASN A 115 3.57 -5.30 1.00
C ASN A 115 4.53 -5.14 -0.18
N SER A 116 5.77 -4.74 0.09
CA SER A 116 6.81 -4.52 -0.90
C SER A 116 6.32 -3.58 -2.02
N ALA A 117 6.29 -4.02 -3.28
CA ALA A 117 5.77 -3.20 -4.37
C ALA A 117 4.27 -2.83 -4.20
N GLY A 118 3.48 -3.65 -3.51
CA GLY A 118 2.11 -3.27 -3.14
C GLY A 118 2.04 -2.06 -2.22
N GLY A 119 3.02 -1.90 -1.33
CA GLY A 119 3.17 -0.71 -0.50
C GLY A 119 3.59 0.52 -1.31
N VAL A 120 4.44 0.33 -2.32
CA VAL A 120 4.78 1.38 -3.30
C VAL A 120 3.54 1.81 -4.09
N ASN A 121 2.73 0.85 -4.55
CA ASN A 121 1.53 1.12 -5.35
C ASN A 121 0.48 1.95 -4.60
N ILE A 122 0.19 1.63 -3.33
CA ILE A 122 -0.73 2.44 -2.51
C ILE A 122 -0.16 3.83 -2.20
N LEU A 123 1.17 3.95 -2.10
CA LEU A 123 1.84 5.24 -1.92
C LEU A 123 1.82 6.06 -3.21
N SER A 124 1.95 5.46 -4.39
CA SER A 124 1.77 6.15 -5.66
C SER A 124 0.35 6.69 -5.81
N TRP A 125 -0.68 5.93 -5.41
CA TRP A 125 -2.05 6.44 -5.36
C TRP A 125 -2.23 7.59 -4.38
N LEU A 126 -1.58 7.55 -3.21
CA LEU A 126 -1.68 8.59 -2.19
C LEU A 126 -0.94 9.88 -2.57
N LEU A 127 0.25 9.75 -3.17
CA LEU A 127 1.24 10.83 -3.30
C LEU A 127 1.35 11.41 -4.72
N ASP A 128 0.83 10.73 -5.75
CA ASP A 128 0.70 11.32 -7.08
C ASP A 128 -0.55 12.22 -7.12
N ASP A 129 -0.33 13.51 -7.43
CA ASP A 129 -1.37 14.54 -7.42
C ASP A 129 -2.51 14.27 -8.42
N THR A 130 -2.24 13.48 -9.47
CA THR A 130 -3.25 12.98 -10.41
C THR A 130 -4.39 12.23 -9.70
N PHE A 131 -4.11 11.61 -8.55
CA PHE A 131 -5.07 10.82 -7.80
C PHE A 131 -5.69 11.55 -6.60
N TRP A 132 -5.38 12.84 -6.41
CA TRP A 132 -5.90 13.63 -5.28
C TRP A 132 -7.43 13.56 -5.15
N GLU A 133 -8.14 13.69 -6.26
CA GLU A 133 -9.61 13.58 -6.27
C GLU A 133 -10.08 12.19 -5.82
N SER A 134 -9.37 11.13 -6.21
CA SER A 134 -9.63 9.77 -5.74
C SER A 134 -9.38 9.66 -4.24
N CYS A 135 -8.28 10.21 -3.73
CA CYS A 135 -7.93 10.19 -2.31
C CYS A 135 -9.05 10.83 -1.47
N VAL A 136 -9.43 12.07 -1.80
CA VAL A 136 -10.47 12.81 -1.08
C VAL A 136 -11.84 12.10 -1.13
N LYS A 137 -12.23 11.54 -2.27
CA LYS A 137 -13.54 10.87 -2.41
C LYS A 137 -13.60 9.46 -1.84
N SER A 138 -12.46 8.81 -1.66
CA SER A 138 -12.40 7.40 -1.25
C SER A 138 -12.80 7.16 0.21
N LYS A 139 -12.68 8.19 1.07
CA LYS A 139 -12.82 8.06 2.54
C LYS A 139 -11.95 6.94 3.13
N VAL A 140 -10.82 6.62 2.49
CA VAL A 140 -9.83 5.69 3.06
C VAL A 140 -9.39 6.25 4.42
N THR A 141 -9.53 5.41 5.45
CA THR A 141 -9.24 5.76 6.84
C THR A 141 -7.75 5.67 7.13
N GLY A 142 -7.06 4.69 6.55
CA GLY A 142 -5.63 4.57 6.69
C GLY A 142 -4.97 3.64 5.68
N LEU A 143 -3.66 3.83 5.52
CA LEU A 143 -2.78 3.06 4.67
C LEU A 143 -1.68 2.41 5.51
N ILE A 144 -1.35 1.17 5.20
CA ILE A 144 -0.29 0.39 5.83
C ILE A 144 0.65 -0.07 4.71
N SER A 145 1.84 0.50 4.66
CA SER A 145 2.90 0.12 3.73
C SER A 145 3.95 -0.70 4.46
N LEU A 146 4.02 -2.00 4.13
CA LEU A 146 4.92 -2.97 4.73
C LEU A 146 6.11 -3.19 3.80
N SER A 147 7.33 -2.93 4.28
CA SER A 147 8.59 -3.23 3.58
C SER A 147 8.65 -2.69 2.15
N ALA A 148 8.01 -1.55 1.89
CA ALA A 148 8.04 -0.89 0.60
C ALA A 148 9.38 -0.20 0.36
N LEU A 149 9.82 -0.21 -0.90
CA LEU A 149 10.98 0.57 -1.32
C LEU A 149 10.56 2.06 -1.37
N MET A 150 11.03 2.85 -0.41
CA MET A 150 10.62 4.25 -0.27
C MET A 150 11.43 5.22 -1.14
N ASP A 151 12.69 4.88 -1.40
CA ASP A 151 13.59 5.66 -2.23
C ASP A 151 14.17 4.76 -3.32
N PHE A 152 14.18 5.27 -4.54
CA PHE A 152 14.69 4.54 -5.71
C PHE A 152 16.08 5.03 -6.11
N ASP A 153 16.60 6.10 -5.49
CA ASP A 153 17.94 6.57 -5.78
C ASP A 153 19.00 5.58 -5.28
N GLY A 154 20.08 5.41 -6.04
CA GLY A 154 21.23 4.58 -5.67
C GLY A 154 20.96 3.08 -5.48
N VAL A 155 19.79 2.57 -5.90
CA VAL A 155 19.46 1.14 -5.74
C VAL A 155 20.35 0.25 -6.61
N SER A 156 20.76 -0.89 -6.06
CA SER A 156 21.63 -1.84 -6.75
C SER A 156 20.86 -2.75 -7.72
N ALA A 157 21.59 -3.29 -8.71
CA ALA A 157 21.04 -4.28 -9.63
C ALA A 157 20.45 -5.49 -8.87
N PRO A 158 19.30 -6.05 -9.33
CA PRO A 158 18.63 -5.76 -10.59
C PRO A 158 17.52 -4.69 -10.52
N LEU A 159 17.37 -3.97 -9.41
CA LEU A 159 16.23 -3.05 -9.21
C LEU A 159 16.10 -1.93 -10.26
N PRO A 160 17.19 -1.28 -10.74
CA PRO A 160 17.06 -0.23 -11.77
C PRO A 160 16.34 -0.69 -13.03
N ASP A 161 16.55 -1.94 -13.47
CA ASP A 161 15.90 -2.48 -14.67
C ASP A 161 14.40 -2.70 -14.44
N VAL A 162 14.04 -3.23 -13.26
CA VAL A 162 12.64 -3.43 -12.85
C VAL A 162 11.91 -2.09 -12.72
N LEU A 163 12.53 -1.13 -12.04
CA LEU A 163 11.97 0.21 -11.86
C LEU A 163 11.83 0.93 -13.19
N THR A 164 12.82 0.84 -14.08
CA THR A 164 12.74 1.43 -15.43
C THR A 164 11.61 0.80 -16.24
N GLN A 165 11.40 -0.51 -16.11
CA GLN A 165 10.31 -1.19 -16.81
C GLN A 165 8.94 -0.70 -16.35
N TYR A 166 8.72 -0.45 -15.06
CA TYR A 166 7.41 0.00 -14.57
C TYR A 166 7.27 1.52 -14.56
N PHE A 167 8.18 2.22 -13.89
CA PHE A 167 8.17 3.67 -13.67
C PHE A 167 8.79 4.47 -14.82
N GLY A 168 9.42 3.84 -15.80
CA GLY A 168 10.14 4.55 -16.87
C GLY A 168 11.50 5.09 -16.42
N LYS A 169 12.18 5.84 -17.30
CA LYS A 169 13.52 6.36 -17.02
C LYS A 169 13.56 7.31 -15.81
N GLU A 170 12.45 7.99 -15.56
CA GLU A 170 12.34 8.96 -14.46
C GLU A 170 11.85 8.30 -13.17
N TYR A 171 12.23 7.03 -12.94
CA TYR A 171 11.77 6.28 -11.79
C TYR A 171 12.16 6.96 -10.48
N VAL A 172 13.33 7.58 -10.39
CA VAL A 172 13.81 8.25 -9.16
C VAL A 172 12.83 9.33 -8.69
N SER A 173 12.29 10.16 -9.61
CA SER A 173 11.32 11.20 -9.25
C SER A 173 9.92 10.66 -8.95
N ARG A 174 9.69 9.36 -9.21
CA ARG A 174 8.43 8.65 -8.94
C ARG A 174 8.51 7.77 -7.70
N SER A 175 9.62 7.81 -6.95
CA SER A 175 9.71 7.13 -5.66
C SER A 175 8.76 7.76 -4.64
N PRO A 176 8.24 7.00 -3.68
CA PRO A 176 7.39 7.55 -2.61
C PRO A 176 8.04 8.74 -1.89
N LEU A 177 9.34 8.66 -1.60
CA LEU A 177 10.07 9.73 -0.93
C LEU A 177 10.18 10.99 -1.80
N ALA A 178 10.43 10.85 -3.11
CA ALA A 178 10.50 11.98 -4.02
C ALA A 178 9.13 12.69 -4.13
N GLN A 179 8.04 11.94 -4.25
CA GLN A 179 6.69 12.49 -4.33
C GLN A 179 6.27 13.17 -3.03
N LEU A 180 6.57 12.56 -1.88
CA LEU A 180 6.30 13.17 -0.57
C LEU A 180 7.04 14.50 -0.41
N ARG A 181 8.31 14.58 -0.82
CA ARG A 181 9.09 15.84 -0.79
C ARG A 181 8.48 16.89 -1.71
N TYR A 182 8.03 16.49 -2.90
CA TYR A 182 7.35 17.38 -3.83
C TYR A 182 6.08 17.98 -3.20
N LEU A 183 5.20 17.13 -2.65
CA LEU A 183 3.96 17.57 -2.00
C LEU A 183 4.19 18.47 -0.78
N ALA A 184 5.23 18.18 0.01
CA ALA A 184 5.61 19.00 1.16
C ALA A 184 6.08 20.40 0.74
N GLN A 185 6.72 20.52 -0.43
CA GLN A 185 7.17 21.80 -0.98
C GLN A 185 6.05 22.58 -1.67
N SER A 186 5.07 21.89 -2.26
CA SER A 186 3.93 22.50 -2.94
C SER A 186 2.80 22.95 -2.00
N GLY A 187 2.87 22.62 -0.71
CA GLY A 187 1.81 22.91 0.26
C GLY A 187 0.56 22.03 0.10
N THR A 188 0.65 20.96 -0.70
CA THR A 188 -0.49 20.10 -1.06
C THR A 188 -0.82 19.06 0.02
N LEU A 189 0.00 18.96 1.08
CA LEU A 189 -0.28 18.09 2.24
C LEU A 189 -1.36 18.67 3.18
N GLU A 190 -2.02 19.77 2.82
CA GLU A 190 -3.13 20.34 3.58
C GLU A 190 -4.45 19.61 3.25
N GLY A 191 -4.99 18.83 4.20
CA GLY A 191 -6.28 18.14 4.09
C GLY A 191 -6.40 16.93 5.01
N ASP A 192 -7.61 16.34 5.08
CA ASP A 192 -7.87 15.07 5.77
C ASP A 192 -7.32 13.89 4.94
N LEU A 193 -5.99 13.80 4.87
CA LEU A 193 -5.32 12.64 4.29
C LEU A 193 -5.52 11.42 5.20
N PRO A 194 -5.63 10.21 4.61
CA PRO A 194 -5.68 8.99 5.41
C PRO A 194 -4.46 8.84 6.32
N ALA A 195 -4.63 8.24 7.49
CA ALA A 195 -3.50 7.95 8.38
C ALA A 195 -2.52 6.98 7.69
N LEU A 196 -1.22 7.29 7.69
CA LEU A 196 -0.19 6.46 7.06
C LEU A 196 0.68 5.76 8.11
N LEU A 197 0.77 4.44 8.01
CA LEU A 197 1.69 3.59 8.76
C LEU A 197 2.72 2.98 7.81
N LEU A 198 4.01 3.22 8.11
CA LEU A 198 5.14 2.61 7.42
C LEU A 198 5.80 1.60 8.36
N LEU A 199 5.97 0.35 7.91
CA LEU A 199 6.55 -0.76 8.69
C LEU A 199 7.67 -1.47 7.93
#